data_AF-A0A2D7U4J7-F1
#
_entry.id   AF-A0A2D7U4J7-F1
#
_cell.length_a   1.000
_cell.length_b   1.000
_cell.length_c   1.000
_cell.angle_alpha   90.00
_cell.angle_beta   90.00
_cell.angle_gamma   90.00
#
_symmetry.space_group_name_H-M   'P 1'
#
loop_
_entity.id
_entity.type
_entity.pdbx_description
1 polymer ?
#
loop_
_entity_poly.entity_id
_entity_poly.type
_entity_poly.pdbx_seq_one_letter_code
_entity_poly.pdbx_strand_id
1 'polypeptide(L)'
;MADKELLKEVGNELWGSVKKLRPGLPRESRLELTLKALMVIGDLSDQVQAAVVVGLIAEQEPPENEPEGKDVTTSADSEPDVEQTPDGRRVVRRRSRAAG
;
A
#
# COMPACT_ATOMS: atom_id res chain seq x y z
N MET A 1 9.82 -8.20 -20.66
CA MET A 1 8.77 -8.99 -19.97
C MET A 1 9.39 -10.07 -19.09
N ALA A 2 10.41 -10.80 -19.56
CA ALA A 2 11.15 -11.80 -18.78
C ALA A 2 11.66 -11.29 -17.41
N ASP A 3 12.24 -10.09 -17.33
CA ASP A 3 12.82 -9.58 -16.08
C ASP A 3 11.79 -9.38 -14.96
N LYS A 4 10.54 -9.04 -15.30
CA LYS A 4 9.47 -8.84 -14.32
C LYS A 4 8.94 -10.15 -13.77
N GLU A 5 8.87 -11.18 -14.60
CA GLU A 5 8.47 -12.54 -14.16
C GLU A 5 9.55 -13.15 -13.29
N LEU A 6 10.82 -13.02 -13.70
CA LEU A 6 11.96 -13.46 -12.90
C LEU A 6 12.00 -12.75 -11.53
N LEU A 7 11.80 -11.42 -11.50
CA LEU A 7 11.75 -10.67 -10.23
C LEU A 7 10.64 -11.18 -9.30
N LYS A 8 9.49 -11.57 -9.84
CA LYS A 8 8.40 -12.16 -9.03
C LYS A 8 8.77 -13.53 -8.49
N GLU A 9 9.37 -14.38 -9.32
CA GLU A 9 9.83 -15.71 -8.91
C GLU A 9 10.87 -15.62 -7.79
N VAL A 10 11.93 -14.83 -8.00
CA VAL A 10 12.98 -14.61 -7.00
C VAL A 10 12.40 -13.96 -5.74
N GLY A 11 11.52 -12.97 -5.89
CA GLY A 11 10.83 -12.34 -4.77
C GLY A 11 10.04 -13.33 -3.90
N ASN A 12 9.34 -14.27 -4.53
CA ASN A 12 8.59 -15.34 -3.85
C ASN A 12 9.51 -16.32 -3.14
N GLU A 13 10.55 -16.79 -3.81
CA GLU A 13 11.50 -17.74 -3.25
C GLU A 13 12.23 -17.14 -2.04
N LEU A 14 12.63 -15.88 -2.17
CA LEU A 14 13.32 -15.14 -1.11
C LEU A 14 12.39 -14.87 0.08
N TRP A 15 11.14 -14.48 -0.16
CA TRP A 15 10.11 -14.35 0.87
C TRP A 15 9.90 -15.66 1.65
N GLY A 16 9.76 -16.78 0.93
CA GLY A 16 9.65 -18.11 1.54
C GLY A 16 10.89 -18.50 2.35
N SER A 17 12.08 -18.17 1.85
CA SER A 17 13.36 -18.44 2.52
C SER A 17 13.49 -17.64 3.81
N VAL A 18 13.14 -16.35 3.79
CA VAL A 18 13.12 -15.50 4.99
C VAL A 18 12.18 -16.07 6.06
N LYS A 19 10.98 -16.55 5.68
CA LYS A 19 10.03 -17.19 6.61
C LYS A 19 10.61 -18.44 7.27
N LYS A 20 11.33 -19.27 6.51
CA LYS A 20 11.96 -20.50 7.02
C LYS A 20 13.16 -20.21 7.93
N LEU A 21 13.99 -19.23 7.57
CA LEU A 21 15.21 -18.90 8.31
C LEU A 21 14.94 -18.08 9.58
N ARG A 22 13.86 -17.28 9.60
CA ARG A 22 13.51 -16.40 10.71
C ARG A 22 12.05 -16.57 11.12
N PRO A 23 11.66 -17.76 11.63
CA PRO A 23 10.32 -17.98 12.13
C PRO A 23 10.08 -17.07 13.34
N GLY A 24 9.05 -16.23 13.29
CA GLY A 24 8.74 -15.24 14.33
C GLY A 24 9.14 -13.79 13.99
N LEU A 25 9.78 -13.54 12.85
CA LEU A 25 10.02 -12.17 12.39
C LEU A 25 8.69 -11.54 11.91
N PRO A 26 8.33 -10.31 12.35
CA PRO A 26 7.13 -9.62 11.87
C PRO A 26 7.11 -9.48 10.36
N ARG A 27 5.91 -9.40 9.77
CA ARG A 27 5.72 -9.35 8.32
C ARG A 27 6.49 -8.20 7.68
N GLU A 28 6.43 -7.00 8.27
CA GLU A 28 7.10 -5.79 7.79
C GLU A 28 8.63 -5.98 7.80
N SER A 29 9.17 -6.54 8.88
CA SER A 29 10.60 -6.82 8.99
C SER A 29 11.05 -7.92 8.02
N ARG A 30 10.20 -8.90 7.73
CA ARG A 30 10.47 -9.88 6.66
C ARG A 30 10.50 -9.19 5.29
N LEU A 31 9.56 -8.29 5.03
CA LEU A 31 9.45 -7.58 3.74
C LEU A 31 10.66 -6.69 3.52
N GLU A 32 11.07 -5.95 4.56
CA GLU A 32 12.29 -5.15 4.55
C GLU A 32 13.51 -6.01 4.25
N LEU A 33 13.64 -7.18 4.90
CA LEU A 33 14.75 -8.08 4.66
C LEU A 33 14.77 -8.64 3.24
N THR A 34 13.61 -9.02 2.69
CA THR A 34 13.47 -9.48 1.31
C THR A 34 13.90 -8.39 0.33
N LEU A 35 13.35 -7.17 0.46
CA LEU A 35 13.69 -6.06 -0.42
C LEU A 35 15.18 -5.71 -0.33
N LYS A 36 15.74 -5.67 0.89
CA LYS A 36 17.16 -5.39 1.11
C LYS A 36 18.06 -6.44 0.46
N ALA A 37 17.71 -7.72 0.55
CA ALA A 37 18.48 -8.78 -0.10
C ALA A 37 18.42 -8.66 -1.63
N LEU A 38 17.26 -8.36 -2.23
CA LEU A 38 17.15 -8.11 -3.68
C LEU A 38 18.01 -6.92 -4.12
N MET A 39 18.04 -5.85 -3.33
CA MET A 39 18.91 -4.68 -3.60
C MET A 39 20.40 -5.04 -3.52
N VAL A 40 20.80 -5.86 -2.54
CA VAL A 40 22.22 -6.25 -2.36
C VAL A 40 22.69 -7.17 -3.50
N ILE A 41 21.83 -8.04 -4.00
CA ILE A 41 22.15 -8.95 -5.11
C ILE A 41 22.18 -8.19 -6.46
N GLY A 42 21.45 -7.08 -6.56
CA GLY A 42 21.35 -6.26 -7.77
C GLY A 42 20.12 -6.55 -8.63
N ASP A 43 19.22 -7.41 -8.15
CA ASP A 43 17.97 -7.76 -8.85
C ASP A 43 16.92 -6.63 -8.74
N LEU A 44 17.09 -5.72 -7.78
CA LEU A 44 16.20 -4.57 -7.59
C LEU A 44 16.88 -3.27 -8.04
N SER A 45 16.46 -2.74 -9.19
CA SER A 45 17.05 -1.57 -9.83
C SER A 45 16.39 -0.24 -9.40
N ASP A 46 15.09 -0.27 -9.08
CA ASP A 46 14.31 0.94 -8.80
C ASP A 46 13.11 0.70 -7.86
N GLN A 47 12.42 1.80 -7.53
CA GLN A 47 11.25 1.79 -6.65
C GLN A 47 10.00 1.12 -7.28
N VAL A 48 9.89 1.09 -8.61
CA VAL A 48 8.77 0.45 -9.31
C VAL A 48 8.86 -1.06 -9.13
N GLN A 49 10.06 -1.62 -9.26
CA GLN A 49 10.34 -3.03 -8.98
C GLN A 49 10.09 -3.39 -7.51
N ALA A 50 10.48 -2.53 -6.57
CA ALA A 50 10.14 -2.71 -5.15
C ALA A 50 8.62 -2.78 -4.94
N ALA A 51 7.86 -1.87 -5.55
CA ALA A 51 6.41 -1.86 -5.42
C ALA A 51 5.77 -3.15 -5.97
N VAL A 52 6.33 -3.74 -7.05
CA VAL A 52 5.88 -5.03 -7.58
C VAL A 52 6.07 -6.15 -6.54
N VAL A 53 7.22 -6.22 -5.88
CA VAL A 53 7.51 -7.24 -4.86
C VAL A 53 6.63 -7.03 -3.62
N VAL A 54 6.41 -5.78 -3.20
CA VAL A 54 5.52 -5.45 -2.08
C VAL A 54 4.08 -5.88 -2.38
N GLY A 55 3.57 -5.58 -3.58
CA GLY A 55 2.23 -6.00 -4.01
C GLY A 55 2.10 -7.51 -4.07
N LEU A 56 3.10 -8.20 -4.64
CA LEU A 56 3.15 -9.67 -4.68
C LEU A 56 3.11 -10.30 -3.29
N ILE A 57 3.78 -9.70 -2.29
CA ILE A 57 3.77 -10.19 -0.91
C ILE A 57 2.45 -9.85 -0.22
N ALA A 58 1.84 -8.69 -0.52
CA ALA A 58 0.50 -8.33 -0.02
C ALA A 58 -0.58 -9.30 -0.52
N GLU A 59 -0.51 -9.76 -1.77
CA GLU A 59 -1.42 -10.78 -2.32
C GLU A 59 -1.31 -12.13 -1.58
N GLN A 60 -0.11 -12.51 -1.12
CA GLN A 60 0.14 -13.76 -0.40
C GLN A 60 -0.18 -13.69 1.09
N GLU A 61 0.20 -12.59 1.71
CA GLU A 61 0.06 -12.33 3.14
C GLU A 61 -0.36 -10.87 3.28
N PRO A 62 -1.67 -10.57 3.33
CA PRO A 62 -2.17 -9.23 3.49
C PRO A 62 -1.67 -8.60 4.81
N PRO A 63 -1.43 -7.29 4.85
CA PRO A 63 -1.03 -6.62 6.09
C PRO A 63 -2.17 -6.66 7.12
N GLU A 64 -1.82 -6.79 8.40
CA GLU A 64 -2.81 -6.90 9.49
C GLU A 64 -3.70 -5.65 9.65
N ASN A 65 -3.20 -4.48 9.24
CA ASN A 65 -3.89 -3.20 9.29
C ASN A 65 -4.24 -2.70 7.88
N GLU A 66 -4.57 -3.60 6.95
CA GLU A 66 -5.15 -3.16 5.69
C GLU A 66 -6.48 -2.46 6.00
N PRO A 67 -6.65 -1.16 5.69
CA PRO A 67 -7.95 -0.55 5.83
C PRO A 67 -8.89 -1.33 4.92
N GLU A 68 -9.91 -1.98 5.49
CA GLU A 68 -10.97 -2.62 4.72
C GLU A 68 -11.40 -1.62 3.66
N GLY A 69 -11.11 -1.95 2.39
CA GLY A 69 -11.35 -1.06 1.28
C GLY A 69 -12.85 -0.78 1.20
N LYS A 70 -13.31 0.29 1.83
CA LYS A 70 -14.43 1.03 1.29
C LYS A 70 -13.92 1.54 -0.04
N ASP A 71 -14.38 0.89 -1.09
CA ASP A 71 -14.24 1.36 -2.45
C ASP A 71 -14.78 2.80 -2.51
N VAL A 72 -13.89 3.79 -2.41
CA VAL A 72 -14.26 5.22 -2.38
C VAL A 72 -14.86 5.64 -3.73
N THR A 73 -14.81 4.76 -4.74
CA THR A 73 -15.49 4.99 -6.02
C THR A 73 -17.01 4.79 -5.95
N THR A 74 -17.55 4.15 -4.88
CA THR A 74 -18.99 3.87 -4.70
C THR A 74 -19.66 4.70 -3.60
N SER A 75 -19.15 5.88 -3.27
CA SER A 75 -19.88 6.86 -2.42
C SER A 75 -19.72 8.28 -2.96
N ALA A 76 -20.04 8.47 -4.23
CA ALA A 76 -20.38 9.76 -4.80
C ALA A 76 -21.90 9.95 -4.74
N ASP A 77 -22.47 10.03 -3.55
CA ASP A 77 -23.86 10.51 -3.37
C ASP A 77 -24.02 11.27 -2.05
N SER A 78 -23.07 12.17 -1.80
CA SER A 78 -23.25 13.22 -0.81
C SER A 78 -22.82 14.52 -1.47
N GLU A 79 -23.78 15.14 -2.15
CA GLU A 79 -23.65 16.51 -2.61
C GLU A 79 -23.20 17.40 -1.44
N PRO A 80 -22.16 18.23 -1.60
CA PRO A 80 -21.87 19.25 -0.60
C PRO A 80 -23.00 20.28 -0.64
N ASP A 81 -23.64 20.52 0.50
CA ASP A 81 -24.59 21.62 0.68
C ASP A 81 -23.84 22.96 0.50
N VAL A 82 -23.90 23.50 -0.71
CA VAL A 82 -23.29 24.78 -1.08
C VAL A 82 -24.33 25.87 -0.91
N GLU A 83 -24.34 26.51 0.26
CA GLU A 83 -25.16 27.71 0.45
C GLU A 83 -24.52 28.88 -0.30
N GLN A 84 -25.23 29.41 -1.31
CA GLN A 84 -24.80 30.60 -2.04
C GLN A 84 -25.14 31.86 -1.24
N THR A 85 -24.12 32.66 -0.94
CA THR A 85 -24.35 34.03 -0.45
C THR A 85 -24.92 34.90 -1.58
N PRO A 86 -25.73 35.94 -1.29
CA PRO A 86 -26.36 36.80 -2.31
C PRO A 86 -25.37 37.48 -3.28
N ASP A 87 -24.09 37.52 -2.90
CA ASP A 87 -22.99 38.13 -3.66
C ASP A 87 -22.20 37.10 -4.50
N GLY A 88 -22.77 35.90 -4.73
CA GLY A 88 -22.23 34.87 -5.61
C GLY A 88 -20.98 34.14 -5.08
N ARG A 89 -20.54 34.42 -3.86
CA ARG A 89 -19.33 33.82 -3.28
C ARG A 89 -19.65 32.48 -2.62
N ARG A 90 -18.97 31.42 -3.09
CA ARG A 90 -19.08 30.06 -2.53
C ARG A 90 -18.27 29.98 -1.23
N VAL A 91 -18.93 29.67 -0.12
CA VAL A 91 -18.28 29.50 1.18
C VAL A 91 -18.49 28.07 1.64
N VAL A 92 -17.40 27.34 1.87
CA VAL A 92 -17.46 25.96 2.39
C VAL A 92 -17.35 26.01 3.91
N ARG A 93 -18.45 25.73 4.62
CA ARG A 93 -18.47 25.75 6.09
C ARG A 93 -17.96 24.43 6.65
N ARG A 94 -16.68 24.38 7.03
CA ARG A 94 -16.13 23.27 7.82
C ARG A 94 -16.78 23.28 9.22
N ARG A 95 -17.60 22.28 9.54
CA ARG A 95 -18.06 22.06 10.92
C ARG A 95 -16.87 21.53 11.74
N SER A 96 -16.18 22.39 12.48
CA SER A 96 -15.27 21.96 13.54
C SER A 96 -16.10 21.35 14.66
N ARG A 97 -15.97 20.04 14.86
CA ARG A 97 -16.57 19.30 15.98
C ARG A 97 -15.83 19.73 17.25
N ALA A 98 -16.40 20.66 18.01
CA ALA A 98 -15.99 20.91 19.38
C ALA A 98 -16.45 19.70 20.21
N ALA A 99 -15.50 19.00 20.84
CA ALA A 99 -15.79 17.99 21.83
C ALA A 99 -16.22 18.70 23.13
N GLY A 100 -17.40 18.36 23.62
CA GLY A 100 -17.89 18.65 24.96
C GLY A 100 -18.45 17.36 25.54
#